data_AF-A0A8C1G7N8-F1
#
_entry.id   AF-A0A8C1G7N8-F1
#
_cell.length_a   1.000
_cell.length_b   1.000
_cell.length_c   1.000
_cell.angle_alpha   90.00
_cell.angle_beta   90.00
_cell.angle_gamma   90.00
#
_symmetry.space_group_name_H-M   'P 1'
#
loop_
_entity.id
_entity.type
_entity.pdbx_description
1 polymer ?
#
loop_
_entity_poly.entity_id
_entity_poly.type
_entity_poly.pdbx_seq_one_letter_code
_entity_poly.pdbx_strand_id
1 'polypeptide(L)'
;MVIKCDIIFRLKGILEFACQLDNPNDAQSQGTISKGFQGLQSKVSSKNIVLTVCNSPVLIWPNAGFQSNVESLTEASSCGDILQYIKSDDGGSKKSSKKKDKKKSGPTVVNMKLLFEVTEPAGNEAPSLIRVSTQQHCVKMPLPLDCVLSVTTDESLATVCTGLVKALNKQLADMEEVVLRYRKGSSFLVPQPFHFQLPEPAGFTTVIYPAGVPDSQLQAAREDLHRRFKLPSDRPYLRRANAFHFPDAAYKDGYLRNPHIHLNPPNIEDAKLYLVQGVYSYHHYMQDRVDDDGWGCAYRSLQTICSWFQQQGYVETAVPTHTQIQQALVDVGDKEPWFVGSRQWIGSIEVQAVLNQLLGVTSKIMFVRYVNCLMCLFIMFIV
;
A
#
# COMPACT_ATOMS: atom_id res chain seq x y z
N MET A 1 5.83 5.19 13.53
CA MET A 1 7.14 4.96 12.87
C MET A 1 7.37 6.11 11.93
N VAL A 2 8.49 6.81 12.07
CA VAL A 2 8.78 8.01 11.26
C VAL A 2 9.71 7.60 10.14
N ILE A 3 9.31 7.86 8.89
CA ILE A 3 10.18 7.67 7.73
C ILE A 3 11.26 8.75 7.80
N LYS A 4 12.53 8.33 7.92
CA LYS A 4 13.69 9.23 7.93
C LYS A 4 14.18 9.49 6.50
N CYS A 5 13.31 9.95 5.61
CA CYS A 5 13.71 10.36 4.27
C CYS A 5 12.91 11.59 3.84
N ASP A 6 13.49 12.36 2.92
CA ASP A 6 12.86 13.57 2.41
C ASP A 6 12.01 13.27 1.17
N ILE A 7 12.48 12.32 0.35
CA ILE A 7 11.89 11.99 -0.94
C ILE A 7 11.69 10.49 -1.07
N ILE A 8 10.55 10.08 -1.62
CA ILE A 8 10.27 8.71 -2.06
C ILE A 8 10.10 8.73 -3.58
N PHE A 9 11.06 8.15 -4.31
CA PHE A 9 10.89 7.88 -5.72
C PHE A 9 10.05 6.63 -5.90
N ARG A 10 8.99 6.71 -6.71
CA ARG A 10 8.08 5.60 -6.98
C ARG A 10 7.96 5.38 -8.48
N LEU A 11 8.61 4.34 -8.99
CA LEU A 11 8.61 3.98 -10.39
C LEU A 11 7.55 2.92 -10.69
N LYS A 12 6.58 3.25 -11.55
CA LYS A 12 5.53 2.34 -11.99
C LYS A 12 5.66 1.97 -13.46
N GLY A 13 5.27 0.75 -13.80
CA GLY A 13 5.28 0.28 -15.18
C GLY A 13 4.44 -0.98 -15.37
N ILE A 14 4.25 -1.38 -16.62
CA ILE A 14 3.69 -2.69 -16.95
C ILE A 14 4.61 -3.33 -17.97
N LEU A 15 5.03 -4.57 -17.72
CA LEU A 15 5.70 -5.42 -18.69
C LEU A 15 4.78 -6.57 -19.09
N GLU A 16 4.81 -6.98 -20.35
CA GLU A 16 4.16 -8.22 -20.77
C GLU A 16 5.13 -9.38 -20.59
N PHE A 17 4.81 -10.30 -19.68
CA PHE A 17 5.47 -11.60 -19.61
C PHE A 17 4.81 -12.54 -20.62
N ALA A 18 5.64 -13.23 -21.40
CA ALA A 18 5.19 -14.26 -22.33
C ALA A 18 6.12 -15.47 -22.27
N CYS A 19 5.55 -16.68 -22.27
CA CYS A 19 6.31 -17.91 -22.43
C CYS A 19 5.48 -18.97 -23.17
N GLN A 20 6.16 -19.94 -23.77
CA GLN A 20 5.56 -21.08 -24.46
C GLN A 20 5.92 -22.36 -23.71
N LEU A 21 4.92 -23.12 -23.27
CA LEU A 21 5.12 -24.36 -22.51
C LEU A 21 4.69 -25.55 -23.35
N ASP A 22 5.61 -26.45 -23.64
CA ASP A 22 5.31 -27.71 -24.35
C ASP A 22 4.52 -28.67 -23.44
N ASN A 23 4.99 -28.87 -22.20
CA ASN A 23 4.26 -29.59 -21.17
C ASN A 23 4.27 -28.77 -19.85
N PRO A 24 3.12 -28.28 -19.37
CA PRO A 24 3.05 -27.41 -18.21
C PRO A 24 3.48 -28.07 -16.88
N ASN A 25 3.47 -29.40 -16.80
CA ASN A 25 3.80 -30.16 -15.59
C ASN A 25 5.24 -30.69 -15.58
N ASP A 26 5.99 -30.52 -16.66
CA ASP A 26 7.36 -31.03 -16.76
C ASP A 26 8.37 -30.12 -16.04
N ALA A 27 9.49 -30.67 -15.59
CA ALA A 27 10.58 -29.91 -14.96
C ALA A 27 11.14 -28.83 -15.89
N GLN A 28 11.11 -29.06 -17.21
CA GLN A 28 11.52 -28.07 -18.21
C GLN A 28 10.67 -26.80 -18.20
N SER A 29 9.42 -26.87 -17.72
CA SER A 29 8.53 -25.71 -17.63
C SER A 29 9.08 -24.61 -16.71
N GLN A 30 9.78 -24.97 -15.63
CA GLN A 30 10.43 -23.99 -14.76
C GLN A 30 11.53 -23.24 -15.50
N GLY A 31 12.40 -23.96 -16.23
CA GLY A 31 13.48 -23.37 -17.02
C GLY A 31 12.97 -22.39 -18.07
N THR A 32 11.83 -22.67 -18.71
CA THR A 32 11.22 -21.76 -19.68
C THR A 32 10.65 -20.50 -19.02
N ILE A 33 10.03 -20.63 -17.84
CA ILE A 33 9.53 -19.48 -17.07
C ILE A 33 10.70 -18.59 -16.66
N SER A 34 11.77 -19.18 -16.10
CA SER A 34 12.98 -18.47 -15.70
C SER A 34 13.64 -17.75 -16.87
N LYS A 35 13.72 -18.39 -18.05
CA LYS A 35 14.19 -17.72 -19.28
C LYS A 35 13.33 -16.51 -19.66
N GLY A 36 12.01 -16.61 -19.52
CA GLY A 36 11.10 -15.49 -19.75
C GLY A 36 11.38 -14.32 -18.81
N PHE A 37 11.58 -14.57 -17.52
CA PHE A 37 11.93 -13.54 -16.53
C PHE A 37 13.33 -12.96 -16.75
N GLN A 38 14.32 -13.79 -17.12
CA GLN A 38 15.66 -13.34 -17.51
C GLN A 38 15.59 -12.37 -18.70
N GLY A 39 14.76 -12.67 -19.71
CA GLY A 39 14.53 -11.76 -20.84
C GLY A 39 13.98 -10.41 -20.41
N LEU A 40 13.05 -10.38 -19.44
CA LEU A 40 12.53 -9.14 -18.87
C LEU A 40 13.60 -8.37 -18.07
N GLN A 41 14.43 -9.08 -17.30
CA GLN A 41 15.56 -8.49 -16.57
C GLN A 41 16.60 -7.88 -17.52
N SER A 42 16.93 -8.57 -18.61
CA SER A 42 17.78 -8.03 -19.68
C SER A 42 17.15 -6.79 -20.33
N LYS A 43 15.84 -6.79 -20.55
CA LYS A 43 15.11 -5.65 -21.12
C LYS A 43 15.18 -4.41 -20.22
N VAL A 44 14.95 -4.52 -18.91
CA VAL A 44 15.06 -3.38 -17.98
C VAL A 44 16.51 -2.93 -17.74
N SER A 45 17.47 -3.82 -17.99
CA SER A 45 18.91 -3.52 -17.89
C SER A 45 19.51 -3.00 -19.20
N SER A 46 18.72 -2.94 -20.28
CA SER A 46 19.16 -2.42 -21.58
C SER A 46 19.27 -0.89 -21.56
N LYS A 47 19.90 -0.30 -22.59
CA LYS A 47 19.97 1.16 -22.78
C LYS A 47 18.63 1.78 -23.21
N ASN A 48 17.66 0.95 -23.59
CA ASN A 48 16.38 1.38 -24.16
C ASN A 48 15.35 1.75 -23.08
N ILE A 49 15.67 1.55 -21.81
CA ILE A 49 14.80 1.96 -20.70
C ILE A 49 14.79 3.48 -20.56
N VAL A 50 13.60 4.05 -20.42
CA VAL A 50 13.40 5.49 -20.20
C VAL A 50 12.50 5.67 -18.98
N LEU A 51 12.88 6.56 -18.06
CA LEU A 51 12.09 6.92 -16.90
C LEU A 51 11.53 8.32 -17.11
N THR A 52 10.21 8.46 -17.07
CA THR A 52 9.57 9.79 -17.11
C THR A 52 9.09 10.19 -15.72
N VAL A 53 9.30 11.45 -15.35
CA VAL A 53 8.78 12.00 -14.09
C VAL A 53 7.33 12.46 -14.32
N CYS A 54 6.39 11.98 -13.52
CA CYS A 54 4.99 12.38 -13.62
C CYS A 54 4.83 13.89 -13.41
N ASN A 55 3.89 14.51 -14.13
CA ASN A 55 3.61 15.96 -14.08
C ASN A 55 4.84 16.83 -14.42
N SER A 56 5.77 16.29 -15.19
CA SER A 56 7.00 16.95 -15.60
C SER A 56 7.37 16.57 -17.05
N PRO A 57 8.06 17.44 -17.81
CA PRO A 57 8.62 17.07 -19.11
C PRO A 57 9.90 16.23 -19.00
N VAL A 58 10.40 15.94 -17.79
CA VAL A 58 11.69 15.26 -17.56
C VAL A 58 11.62 13.79 -18.00
N LEU A 59 12.57 13.41 -18.86
CA LEU A 59 12.87 12.06 -19.32
C LEU A 59 14.33 11.73 -18.96
N ILE A 60 14.54 10.53 -18.42
CA ILE A 60 15.85 10.07 -17.96
C ILE A 60 16.15 8.70 -18.58
N TRP A 61 17.34 8.54 -19.17
CA TRP A 61 17.89 7.28 -19.64
C TRP A 61 18.93 6.79 -18.62
N PRO A 62 18.56 5.92 -17.68
CA PRO A 62 19.41 5.56 -16.55
C PRO A 62 20.62 4.72 -16.99
N ASN A 63 20.47 3.87 -18.01
CA ASN A 63 21.51 2.91 -18.43
C ASN A 63 22.42 3.44 -19.56
N ALA A 64 22.22 4.68 -20.02
CA ALA A 64 23.02 5.32 -21.07
C ALA A 64 24.11 6.25 -20.50
N GLY A 65 24.64 5.94 -19.31
CA GLY A 65 25.57 6.82 -18.59
C GLY A 65 24.89 8.06 -18.01
N PHE A 66 23.66 7.89 -17.51
CA PHE A 66 22.76 8.96 -17.06
C PHE A 66 22.59 10.09 -18.08
N GLN A 67 21.53 10.01 -18.89
CA GLN A 67 21.15 11.09 -19.80
C GLN A 67 19.77 11.63 -19.43
N SER A 68 19.58 12.93 -19.59
CA SER A 68 18.33 13.63 -19.37
C SER A 68 18.02 14.49 -20.58
N ASN A 69 16.74 14.67 -20.91
CA ASN A 69 16.33 15.64 -21.93
C ASN A 69 16.44 17.11 -21.45
N VAL A 70 16.71 17.31 -20.16
CA VAL A 70 16.93 18.62 -19.55
C VAL A 70 18.43 18.77 -19.28
N GLU A 71 19.10 19.67 -20.01
CA GLU A 71 20.55 19.87 -19.95
C GLU A 71 21.07 20.25 -18.55
N SER A 72 20.25 20.94 -17.75
CA SER A 72 20.62 21.33 -16.38
C SER A 72 20.54 20.19 -15.37
N LEU A 73 19.91 19.06 -15.72
CA LEU A 73 19.88 17.86 -14.89
C LEU A 73 21.01 16.92 -15.34
N THR A 74 22.06 16.86 -14.53
CA THR A 74 23.25 16.05 -14.77
C THR A 74 23.35 14.91 -13.76
N GLU A 75 24.31 14.01 -13.94
CA GLU A 75 24.57 12.90 -13.01
C GLU A 75 24.81 13.38 -11.57
N ALA A 76 25.42 14.56 -11.42
CA ALA A 76 25.75 15.17 -10.14
C ALA A 76 24.61 15.99 -9.52
N SER A 77 23.49 16.16 -10.24
CA SER A 77 22.34 16.90 -9.71
C SER A 77 21.75 16.19 -8.49
N SER A 78 21.34 16.99 -7.52
CA SER A 78 20.74 16.48 -6.28
C SER A 78 19.31 16.02 -6.54
N CYS A 79 18.81 15.11 -5.71
CA CYS A 79 17.41 14.69 -5.77
C CYS A 79 16.44 15.85 -5.52
N GLY A 80 16.85 16.87 -4.76
CA GLY A 80 16.06 18.08 -4.56
C GLY A 80 15.82 18.88 -5.85
N ASP A 81 16.76 18.87 -6.79
CA ASP A 81 16.68 19.64 -8.03
C ASP A 81 15.53 19.17 -8.93
N ILE A 82 15.20 17.87 -8.90
CA ILE A 82 14.12 17.31 -9.71
C ILE A 82 12.76 17.91 -9.36
N LEU A 83 12.57 18.32 -8.09
CA LEU A 83 11.30 18.85 -7.59
C LEU A 83 10.92 20.17 -8.26
N GLN A 84 11.90 20.92 -8.77
CA GLN A 84 11.69 22.20 -9.47
C GLN A 84 10.96 22.02 -10.81
N TYR A 85 11.04 20.83 -11.40
CA TYR A 85 10.47 20.51 -12.71
C TYR A 85 9.09 19.85 -12.63
N ILE A 86 8.58 19.58 -11.44
CA ILE A 86 7.29 18.93 -11.23
C ILE A 86 6.21 20.01 -11.09
N LYS A 87 5.23 20.00 -11.98
CA LYS A 87 4.07 20.91 -11.89
C LYS A 87 3.22 20.56 -10.68
N SER A 88 2.84 21.57 -9.91
CA SER A 88 1.87 21.41 -8.83
C SER A 88 0.47 21.21 -9.44
N ASP A 89 -0.25 20.18 -9.01
CA ASP A 89 -1.60 19.84 -9.47
C ASP A 89 -2.69 20.76 -8.85
N ASP A 90 -2.30 21.95 -8.37
CA ASP A 90 -3.24 22.95 -7.87
C ASP A 90 -3.99 23.55 -9.07
N GLY A 91 -5.09 22.90 -9.43
CA GLY A 91 -6.09 23.43 -10.34
C GLY A 91 -6.55 24.81 -9.89
N GLY A 92 -6.23 25.83 -10.68
CA GLY A 92 -6.98 27.08 -10.76
C GLY A 92 -7.00 27.97 -9.52
N SER A 93 -5.95 28.76 -9.31
CA SER A 93 -6.05 30.23 -9.18
C SER A 93 -4.69 30.83 -8.81
N LYS A 94 -4.13 31.61 -9.72
CA LYS A 94 -3.07 32.58 -9.39
C LYS A 94 -3.69 33.66 -8.49
N LYS A 95 -3.67 33.45 -7.17
CA LYS A 95 -3.63 34.56 -6.21
C LYS A 95 -2.38 34.39 -5.36
N SER A 96 -1.48 35.35 -5.55
CA SER A 96 -0.30 35.59 -4.73
C SER A 96 -0.74 35.89 -3.29
N SER A 97 -0.81 34.86 -2.46
CA SER A 97 -0.82 35.01 -1.00
C SER A 97 0.43 34.34 -0.47
N LYS A 98 1.27 35.12 0.24
CA LYS A 98 2.45 34.67 0.99
C LYS A 98 2.23 33.25 1.54
N LYS A 99 2.89 32.27 0.92
CA LYS A 99 2.90 30.88 1.36
C LYS A 99 3.57 30.87 2.73
N LYS A 100 2.76 30.88 3.79
CA LYS A 100 3.22 30.47 5.12
C LYS A 100 3.71 29.03 4.93
N ASP A 101 4.99 28.76 5.17
CA ASP A 101 5.59 27.44 5.06
C ASP A 101 4.76 26.44 5.86
N LYS A 102 3.86 25.75 5.18
CA LYS A 102 3.06 24.68 5.76
C LYS A 102 4.03 23.51 5.83
N LYS A 103 4.69 23.38 6.97
CA LYS A 103 5.64 22.29 7.30
C LYS A 103 4.98 20.96 6.93
N LYS A 104 5.26 20.43 5.74
CA LYS A 104 4.75 19.13 5.30
C LYS A 104 5.37 18.10 6.22
N SER A 105 4.56 17.39 7.00
CA SER A 105 5.03 16.51 8.07
C SER A 105 5.51 15.15 7.57
N GLY A 106 5.79 14.99 6.27
CA GLY A 106 6.13 13.71 5.65
C GLY A 106 6.89 13.85 4.34
N PRO A 107 7.42 12.73 3.81
CA PRO A 107 8.25 12.70 2.61
C PRO A 107 7.45 13.12 1.37
N THR A 108 8.14 13.76 0.42
CA THR A 108 7.58 14.10 -0.89
C THR A 108 7.68 12.88 -1.81
N VAL A 109 6.58 12.50 -2.46
CA VAL A 109 6.57 11.37 -3.40
C VAL A 109 6.82 11.89 -4.82
N VAL A 110 7.86 11.37 -5.47
CA VAL A 110 8.17 11.62 -6.89
C VAL A 110 7.75 10.39 -7.69
N ASN A 111 6.58 10.48 -8.31
CA ASN A 111 6.08 9.41 -9.17
C ASN A 111 6.81 9.43 -10.52
N MET A 112 7.23 8.26 -10.97
CA MET A 112 7.87 8.04 -12.26
C MET A 112 7.15 6.93 -13.02
N LYS A 113 7.21 6.96 -14.35
CA LYS A 113 6.74 5.85 -15.20
C LYS A 113 7.89 5.25 -15.99
N LEU A 114 7.86 3.94 -16.09
CA LEU A 114 8.74 3.13 -16.92
C LEU A 114 8.25 3.15 -18.37
N LEU A 115 9.13 3.55 -19.27
CA LEU A 115 8.94 3.56 -20.72
C LEU A 115 10.10 2.81 -21.39
N PHE A 116 9.91 2.47 -22.67
CA PHE A 116 10.94 1.89 -23.51
C PHE A 116 11.01 2.67 -24.81
N GLU A 117 12.22 2.92 -25.28
CA GLU A 117 12.44 3.46 -26.61
C GLU A 117 11.98 2.42 -27.66
N VAL A 118 11.23 2.89 -28.66
CA VAL A 118 10.66 2.03 -29.72
C VAL A 118 11.62 1.95 -30.92
N THR A 119 12.79 2.57 -30.83
CA THR A 119 13.81 2.66 -31.89
C THR A 119 14.64 1.40 -32.00
N GLU A 120 13.98 0.27 -32.29
CA GLU A 120 14.68 -0.73 -33.10
C GLU A 120 14.40 -0.38 -34.56
N PRO A 121 15.42 -0.05 -35.38
CA PRO A 121 15.24 -0.24 -36.81
C PRO A 121 14.87 -1.72 -36.95
N ALA A 122 13.67 -2.01 -37.45
CA ALA A 122 13.31 -3.36 -37.81
C ALA A 122 14.49 -3.90 -38.62
N GLY A 123 15.18 -4.92 -38.10
CA GLY A 123 16.18 -5.61 -38.91
C GLY A 123 15.51 -5.95 -40.23
N ASN A 124 16.22 -5.81 -41.34
CA ASN A 124 15.73 -6.19 -42.68
C ASN A 124 15.42 -7.70 -42.81
N GLU A 125 15.22 -8.40 -41.70
CA GLU A 125 14.80 -9.78 -41.64
C GLU A 125 13.29 -9.85 -41.84
N ALA A 126 12.88 -10.48 -42.94
CA ALA A 126 11.48 -10.79 -43.17
C ALA A 126 10.95 -11.64 -42.00
N PRO A 127 9.71 -11.37 -41.51
CA PRO A 127 9.12 -12.17 -40.45
C PRO A 127 9.06 -13.63 -40.88
N SER A 128 9.76 -14.49 -40.13
CA SER A 128 9.79 -15.93 -40.36
C SER A 128 8.57 -16.55 -39.68
N LEU A 129 7.71 -17.20 -40.46
CA LEU A 129 6.51 -17.86 -39.96
C LEU A 129 6.81 -19.36 -39.79
N ILE A 130 6.99 -19.79 -38.53
CA ILE A 130 7.25 -21.20 -38.20
C ILE A 130 5.94 -21.84 -37.77
N ARG A 131 5.50 -22.87 -38.50
CA ARG A 131 4.35 -23.68 -38.12
C ARG A 131 4.81 -24.84 -37.24
N VAL A 132 4.54 -24.74 -35.94
CA VAL A 132 4.74 -25.83 -34.99
C VAL A 132 3.49 -26.71 -34.99
N SER A 133 3.65 -28.03 -35.18
CA SER A 133 2.55 -29.00 -35.24
C SER A 133 2.20 -29.63 -33.89
N THR A 134 2.98 -29.36 -32.84
CA THR A 134 2.72 -29.81 -31.48
C THR A 134 1.81 -28.82 -30.73
N GLN A 135 0.93 -29.33 -29.86
CA GLN A 135 0.16 -28.48 -28.96
C GLN A 135 1.11 -27.79 -27.98
N GLN A 136 1.04 -26.47 -27.90
CA GLN A 136 1.79 -25.65 -26.96
C GLN A 136 0.84 -24.76 -26.17
N HIS A 137 1.16 -24.54 -24.90
CA HIS A 137 0.46 -23.57 -24.06
C HIS A 137 1.22 -22.24 -24.09
N CYS A 138 0.65 -21.23 -24.77
CA CYS A 138 1.19 -19.87 -24.70
C CYS A 138 0.56 -19.15 -23.52
N VAL A 139 1.40 -18.69 -22.60
CA VAL A 139 0.99 -17.89 -21.45
C VAL A 139 1.44 -16.46 -21.70
N LYS A 140 0.49 -15.52 -21.59
CA LYS A 140 0.76 -14.08 -21.58
C LYS A 140 0.15 -13.47 -20.34
N MET A 141 0.91 -12.62 -19.66
CA MET A 141 0.50 -12.06 -18.39
C MET A 141 1.08 -10.64 -18.21
N PRO A 142 0.25 -9.62 -17.91
CA PRO A 142 0.76 -8.31 -17.55
C PRO A 142 1.39 -8.36 -16.15
N LEU A 143 2.62 -7.87 -16.03
CA LEU A 143 3.36 -7.72 -14.80
C LEU A 143 3.33 -6.26 -14.34
N PRO A 144 2.58 -5.92 -13.28
CA PRO A 144 2.53 -4.58 -12.74
C PRO A 144 3.78 -4.30 -11.91
N LEU A 145 4.67 -3.46 -12.43
CA LEU A 145 5.86 -3.01 -11.73
C LEU A 145 5.54 -1.78 -10.87
N ASP A 146 5.97 -1.80 -9.61
CA ASP A 146 5.89 -0.69 -8.66
C ASP A 146 7.12 -0.77 -7.76
N CYS A 147 8.14 0.01 -8.05
CA CYS A 147 9.41 0.02 -7.33
C CYS A 147 9.54 1.33 -6.56
N VAL A 148 10.10 1.26 -5.35
CA VAL A 148 10.27 2.41 -4.47
C VAL A 148 11.71 2.54 -4.02
N LEU A 149 12.15 3.79 -3.88
CA LEU A 149 13.42 4.14 -3.27
C LEU A 149 13.26 5.39 -2.40
N SER A 150 13.67 5.28 -1.14
CA SER A 150 13.67 6.37 -0.17
C SER A 150 15.06 7.00 -0.10
N VAL A 151 15.14 8.31 -0.27
CA VAL A 151 16.41 9.06 -0.30
C VAL A 151 16.30 10.41 0.42
N THR A 152 17.45 10.98 0.76
CA THR A 152 17.56 12.37 1.22
C THR A 152 17.69 13.34 0.03
N THR A 153 17.48 14.64 0.27
CA THR A 153 17.52 15.63 -0.83
C THR A 153 18.89 15.79 -1.49
N ASP A 154 19.97 15.51 -0.75
CA ASP A 154 21.37 15.68 -1.14
C ASP A 154 21.95 14.49 -1.92
N GLU A 155 21.27 13.34 -1.94
CA GLU A 155 21.69 12.19 -2.74
C GLU A 155 21.66 12.52 -4.24
N SER A 156 22.59 11.92 -5.01
CA SER A 156 22.66 12.15 -6.45
C SER A 156 21.55 11.44 -7.21
N LEU A 157 21.00 12.10 -8.22
CA LEU A 157 19.94 11.55 -9.06
C LEU A 157 20.40 10.29 -9.82
N ALA A 158 21.69 10.18 -10.13
CA ALA A 158 22.28 8.98 -10.73
C ALA A 158 22.26 7.76 -9.80
N THR A 159 22.52 7.97 -8.51
CA THR A 159 22.42 6.91 -7.48
C THR A 159 20.98 6.42 -7.39
N VAL A 160 20.01 7.34 -7.42
CA VAL A 160 18.58 7.00 -7.46
C VAL A 160 18.23 6.17 -8.68
N CYS A 161 18.64 6.62 -9.87
CA CYS A 161 18.34 5.92 -11.12
C CYS A 161 18.93 4.50 -11.13
N THR A 162 20.19 4.37 -10.70
CA THR A 162 20.85 3.07 -10.52
C THR A 162 20.10 2.20 -9.50
N GLY A 163 19.68 2.79 -8.39
CA GLY A 163 18.88 2.14 -7.35
C GLY A 163 17.53 1.64 -7.87
N LEU A 164 16.83 2.44 -8.67
CA LEU A 164 15.55 2.07 -9.29
C LEU A 164 15.72 0.92 -10.29
N VAL A 165 16.77 0.92 -11.13
CA VAL A 165 17.06 -0.20 -12.04
C VAL A 165 17.39 -1.49 -11.27
N LYS A 166 18.14 -1.38 -10.17
CA LYS A 166 18.37 -2.52 -9.25
C LYS A 166 17.07 -3.01 -8.62
N ALA A 167 16.20 -2.10 -8.19
CA ALA A 167 14.90 -2.42 -7.61
C ALA A 167 13.98 -3.12 -8.63
N LEU A 168 13.98 -2.70 -9.90
CA LEU A 168 13.25 -3.37 -10.99
C LEU A 168 13.73 -4.81 -11.18
N ASN A 169 15.04 -5.04 -11.27
CA ASN A 169 15.61 -6.38 -11.42
C ASN A 169 15.28 -7.28 -10.22
N LYS A 170 15.40 -6.74 -9.01
CA LYS A 170 15.03 -7.45 -7.78
C LYS A 170 13.54 -7.80 -7.77
N GLN A 171 12.68 -6.86 -8.13
CA GLN A 171 11.23 -7.09 -8.18
C GLN A 171 10.87 -8.17 -9.19
N LEU A 172 11.50 -8.19 -10.38
CA LEU A 172 11.30 -9.25 -11.37
C LEU A 172 11.72 -10.63 -10.85
N ALA A 173 12.83 -10.72 -10.09
CA ALA A 173 13.24 -11.97 -9.45
C ALA A 173 12.24 -12.42 -8.36
N ASP A 174 11.77 -11.49 -7.52
CA ASP A 174 10.78 -11.79 -6.48
C ASP A 174 9.42 -12.19 -7.12
N MET A 175 9.06 -11.61 -8.27
CA MET A 175 7.88 -11.98 -9.07
C MET A 175 8.01 -13.38 -9.67
N GLU A 176 9.19 -13.74 -10.17
CA GLU A 176 9.48 -15.09 -10.67
C GLU A 176 9.24 -16.13 -9.58
N GLU A 177 9.77 -15.90 -8.37
CA GLU A 177 9.60 -16.80 -7.23
C GLU A 177 8.11 -17.02 -6.90
N VAL A 178 7.32 -15.95 -6.86
CA VAL A 178 5.87 -16.02 -6.62
C VAL A 178 5.16 -16.80 -7.72
N VAL A 179 5.49 -16.55 -9.00
CA VAL A 179 4.90 -17.28 -10.12
C VAL A 179 5.21 -18.78 -10.02
N LEU A 180 6.48 -19.13 -9.78
CA LEU A 180 6.90 -20.53 -9.66
C LEU A 180 6.23 -21.23 -8.46
N ARG A 181 6.04 -20.51 -7.35
CA ARG A 181 5.46 -21.04 -6.11
C ARG A 181 3.94 -21.27 -6.19
N TYR A 182 3.21 -20.40 -6.88
CA TYR A 182 1.74 -20.42 -6.87
C TYR A 182 1.10 -20.87 -8.19
N ARG A 183 1.88 -21.22 -9.21
CA ARG A 183 1.35 -21.77 -10.47
C ARG A 183 0.65 -23.11 -10.29
N LYS A 184 -0.35 -23.37 -11.14
CA LYS A 184 -1.00 -24.68 -11.27
C LYS A 184 -1.05 -25.07 -12.75
N GLY A 185 -0.12 -25.93 -13.18
CA GLY A 185 0.07 -26.25 -14.59
C GLY A 185 0.35 -24.99 -15.41
N SER A 186 -0.50 -24.70 -16.40
CA SER A 186 -0.44 -23.50 -17.24
C SER A 186 -1.21 -22.29 -16.68
N SER A 187 -1.77 -22.39 -15.47
CA SER A 187 -2.47 -21.28 -14.80
C SER A 187 -1.49 -20.48 -13.95
N PHE A 188 -1.26 -19.24 -14.37
CA PHE A 188 -0.36 -18.29 -13.72
C PHE A 188 -1.17 -17.26 -12.96
N LEU A 189 -0.72 -16.90 -11.75
CA LEU A 189 -1.30 -15.81 -10.99
C LEU A 189 -0.41 -14.58 -11.15
N VAL A 190 -1.03 -13.43 -11.42
CA VAL A 190 -0.33 -12.15 -11.57
C VAL A 190 0.34 -11.80 -10.24
N PRO A 191 1.67 -11.70 -10.16
CA PRO A 191 2.34 -11.25 -8.95
C PRO A 191 2.19 -9.73 -8.80
N GLN A 192 1.83 -9.27 -7.60
CA GLN A 192 1.54 -7.87 -7.29
C GLN A 192 2.46 -7.34 -6.18
N PRO A 193 3.15 -6.21 -6.40
CA PRO A 193 3.99 -5.59 -5.37
C PRO A 193 3.16 -4.82 -4.33
N PHE A 194 3.56 -4.96 -3.07
CA PHE A 194 3.05 -4.19 -1.93
C PHE A 194 4.23 -3.66 -1.11
N HIS A 195 4.15 -2.39 -0.72
CA HIS A 195 5.20 -1.71 0.05
C HIS A 195 4.82 -1.65 1.52
N PHE A 196 5.77 -1.83 2.43
CA PHE A 196 5.55 -1.88 3.87
C PHE A 196 6.58 -1.02 4.59
N GLN A 197 6.13 -0.26 5.58
CA GLN A 197 7.02 0.41 6.54
C GLN A 197 7.17 -0.47 7.78
N LEU A 198 8.27 -1.21 7.86
CA LEU A 198 8.54 -2.17 8.92
C LEU A 198 9.47 -1.58 10.00
N PRO A 199 9.44 -2.13 11.23
CA PRO A 199 10.38 -1.75 12.28
C PRO A 199 11.83 -1.95 11.83
N GLU A 200 12.73 -1.13 12.37
CA GLU A 200 14.16 -1.34 12.17
C GLU A 200 14.56 -2.74 12.66
N PRO A 201 15.45 -3.45 11.94
CA PRO A 201 16.27 -2.98 10.82
C PRO A 201 15.65 -3.16 9.42
N ALA A 202 14.41 -3.66 9.32
CA ALA A 202 13.82 -4.00 8.02
C ALA A 202 13.41 -2.76 7.22
N GLY A 203 12.94 -1.70 7.90
CA GLY A 203 12.63 -0.41 7.27
C GLY A 203 11.61 -0.52 6.15
N PHE A 204 11.79 0.26 5.08
CA PHE A 204 10.87 0.29 3.95
C PHE A 204 11.13 -0.86 2.98
N THR A 205 10.18 -1.77 2.85
CA THR A 205 10.36 -3.07 2.16
C THR A 205 9.24 -3.32 1.16
N THR A 206 9.55 -4.01 0.06
CA THR A 206 8.54 -4.49 -0.92
C THR A 206 8.37 -5.99 -0.82
N VAL A 207 7.13 -6.47 -0.81
CA VAL A 207 6.76 -7.89 -0.84
C VAL A 207 5.84 -8.12 -2.03
N ILE A 208 6.00 -9.26 -2.71
CA ILE A 208 5.20 -9.65 -3.86
C ILE A 208 4.18 -10.71 -3.43
N TYR A 209 2.89 -10.46 -3.73
CA TYR A 209 1.82 -11.43 -3.47
C TYR A 209 1.10 -11.83 -4.75
N PRO A 210 0.65 -13.09 -4.89
CA PRO A 210 -0.15 -13.52 -6.03
C PRO A 210 -1.55 -12.88 -5.98
N ALA A 211 -2.01 -12.35 -7.10
CA ALA A 211 -3.37 -11.85 -7.25
C ALA A 211 -4.38 -12.99 -7.10
N GLY A 212 -5.52 -12.69 -6.48
CA GLY A 212 -6.63 -13.65 -6.29
C GLY A 212 -6.45 -14.63 -5.12
N VAL A 213 -5.28 -14.69 -4.47
CA VAL A 213 -5.08 -15.50 -3.27
C VAL A 213 -5.37 -14.67 -2.01
N PRO A 214 -6.36 -15.05 -1.18
CA PRO A 214 -6.73 -14.30 0.02
C PRO A 214 -5.62 -14.33 1.07
N ASP A 215 -5.58 -13.31 1.93
CA ASP A 215 -4.53 -13.21 2.95
C ASP A 215 -4.56 -14.40 3.93
N SER A 216 -5.72 -14.98 4.22
CA SER A 216 -5.84 -16.21 5.00
C SER A 216 -4.98 -17.39 4.49
N GLN A 217 -4.80 -17.52 3.18
CA GLN A 217 -4.00 -18.59 2.56
C GLN A 217 -2.50 -18.27 2.46
N LEU A 218 -2.10 -17.04 2.78
CA LEU A 218 -0.71 -16.56 2.68
C LEU A 218 0.00 -16.53 4.04
N GLN A 219 -0.57 -17.15 5.08
CA GLN A 219 -0.02 -17.15 6.43
C GLN A 219 1.40 -17.72 6.49
N ALA A 220 1.63 -18.91 5.94
CA ALA A 220 2.96 -19.54 5.98
C ALA A 220 4.04 -18.71 5.27
N ALA A 221 3.68 -18.02 4.18
CA ALA A 221 4.58 -17.10 3.51
C ALA A 221 4.89 -15.87 4.39
N ARG A 222 3.90 -15.32 5.09
CA ARG A 222 4.12 -14.21 6.03
C ARG A 222 4.95 -14.62 7.24
N GLU A 223 4.75 -15.80 7.80
CA GLU A 223 5.58 -16.32 8.90
C GLU A 223 7.06 -16.41 8.49
N ASP A 224 7.33 -16.82 7.26
CA ASP A 224 8.69 -16.83 6.72
C ASP A 224 9.28 -15.41 6.57
N LEU A 225 8.49 -14.48 6.06
CA LEU A 225 8.89 -13.08 5.97
C LEU A 225 9.12 -12.44 7.35
N HIS A 226 8.32 -12.78 8.37
CA HIS A 226 8.55 -12.34 9.74
C HIS A 226 9.91 -12.83 10.24
N ARG A 227 10.28 -14.09 10.00
CA ARG A 227 11.62 -14.60 10.35
C ARG A 227 12.72 -13.86 9.60
N ARG A 228 12.56 -13.69 8.28
CA ARG A 228 13.54 -13.02 7.41
C ARG A 228 13.80 -11.57 7.83
N PHE A 229 12.74 -10.83 8.19
CA PHE A 229 12.81 -9.43 8.62
C PHE A 229 12.97 -9.25 10.13
N LYS A 230 13.11 -10.35 10.89
CA LYS A 230 13.24 -10.35 12.36
C LYS A 230 12.10 -9.60 13.05
N LEU A 231 10.88 -9.75 12.53
CA LEU A 231 9.68 -9.13 13.08
C LEU A 231 9.13 -9.95 14.25
N PRO A 232 8.62 -9.31 15.30
CA PRO A 232 7.88 -10.02 16.34
C PRO A 232 6.66 -10.74 15.75
N SER A 233 6.22 -11.80 16.43
CA SER A 233 5.01 -12.55 16.07
C SER A 233 3.77 -12.11 16.88
N ASP A 234 3.79 -10.89 17.41
CA ASP A 234 2.75 -10.32 18.27
C ASP A 234 1.58 -9.70 17.49
N ARG A 235 1.81 -9.27 16.24
CA ARG A 235 0.81 -8.60 15.40
C ARG A 235 1.05 -8.84 13.90
N PRO A 236 0.03 -8.59 13.05
CA PRO A 236 0.22 -8.57 11.60
C PRO A 236 1.06 -7.36 11.16
N TYR A 237 2.10 -7.60 10.35
CA TYR A 237 2.90 -6.53 9.71
C TYR A 237 2.78 -6.52 8.18
N LEU A 238 2.47 -7.66 7.59
CA LEU A 238 2.68 -7.94 6.16
C LEU A 238 1.39 -8.35 5.43
N ARG A 239 0.20 -8.13 6.01
CA ARG A 239 -1.06 -8.32 5.27
C ARG A 239 -1.27 -7.16 4.30
N ARG A 240 -2.08 -7.34 3.27
CA ARG A 240 -2.30 -6.28 2.26
C ARG A 240 -2.86 -4.99 2.88
N ALA A 241 -3.65 -5.10 3.95
CA ALA A 241 -4.15 -3.97 4.72
C ALA A 241 -3.04 -3.15 5.42
N ASN A 242 -1.89 -3.77 5.71
CA ASN A 242 -0.74 -3.09 6.32
C ASN A 242 0.17 -2.40 5.29
N ALA A 243 -0.17 -2.45 4.00
CA ALA A 243 0.61 -1.80 2.96
C ALA A 243 0.69 -0.28 3.22
N PHE A 244 1.87 0.28 2.98
CA PHE A 244 2.17 1.68 3.16
C PHE A 244 1.27 2.54 2.27
N HIS A 245 0.57 3.46 2.91
CA HIS A 245 -0.23 4.46 2.22
C HIS A 245 0.64 5.66 1.87
N PHE A 246 0.86 5.88 0.58
CA PHE A 246 1.69 6.99 0.11
C PHE A 246 0.99 8.34 0.36
N PRO A 247 1.70 9.38 0.85
CA PRO A 247 1.11 10.67 1.21
C PRO A 247 0.40 11.42 0.07
N ASP A 248 0.75 11.13 -1.17
CA ASP A 248 0.15 11.71 -2.38
C ASP A 248 -1.07 10.92 -2.89
N ALA A 249 -1.35 9.75 -2.32
CA ALA A 249 -2.53 8.97 -2.65
C ALA A 249 -3.73 9.42 -1.81
N ALA A 250 -4.87 9.66 -2.45
CA ALA A 250 -6.12 9.89 -1.74
C ALA A 250 -6.76 8.55 -1.33
N TYR A 251 -7.36 8.50 -0.13
CA TYR A 251 -8.26 7.41 0.24
C TYR A 251 -9.55 7.53 -0.58
N LYS A 252 -9.91 6.46 -1.30
CA LYS A 252 -11.08 6.44 -2.19
C LYS A 252 -12.42 6.42 -1.45
N ASP A 253 -12.40 6.05 -0.17
CA ASP A 253 -13.59 5.95 0.68
C ASP A 253 -14.00 7.28 1.32
N GLY A 254 -13.17 8.32 1.19
CA GLY A 254 -13.47 9.66 1.71
C GLY A 254 -13.30 9.85 3.21
N TYR A 255 -12.95 8.81 3.98
CA TYR A 255 -12.78 8.96 5.43
C TYR A 255 -11.39 9.52 5.77
N LEU A 256 -11.37 10.47 6.71
CA LEU A 256 -10.12 10.99 7.27
C LEU A 256 -9.40 9.90 8.05
N ARG A 257 -8.09 9.78 7.85
CA ARG A 257 -7.24 8.87 8.62
C ARG A 257 -6.46 9.62 9.68
N ASN A 258 -6.37 9.02 10.86
CA ASN A 258 -5.53 9.49 11.96
C ASN A 258 -5.55 11.02 12.18
N PRO A 259 -6.72 11.68 12.29
CA PRO A 259 -6.76 13.14 12.39
C PRO A 259 -5.94 13.70 13.55
N HIS A 260 -5.74 12.89 14.61
CA HIS A 260 -4.94 13.25 15.78
C HIS A 260 -3.48 13.57 15.47
N ILE A 261 -2.89 13.05 14.37
CA ILE A 261 -1.46 13.27 14.06
C ILE A 261 -1.18 14.70 13.59
N HIS A 262 -2.21 15.45 13.24
CA HIS A 262 -2.12 16.83 12.76
C HIS A 262 -2.49 17.85 13.85
N LEU A 263 -2.74 17.39 15.08
CA LEU A 263 -2.99 18.25 16.22
C LEU A 263 -1.66 18.62 16.90
N ASN A 264 -1.61 19.82 17.47
CA ASN A 264 -0.51 20.19 18.34
C ASN A 264 -0.55 19.33 19.61
N PRO A 265 0.60 18.87 20.12
CA PRO A 265 0.62 18.18 21.41
C PRO A 265 0.06 19.09 22.50
N PRO A 266 -0.62 18.52 23.51
CA PRO A 266 -1.14 19.31 24.62
C PRO A 266 0.02 19.98 25.36
N ASN A 267 -0.17 21.25 25.75
CA ASN A 267 0.84 22.03 26.46
C ASN A 267 0.79 21.72 27.97
N ILE A 268 1.29 20.54 28.34
CA ILE A 268 1.36 20.07 29.73
C ILE A 268 2.82 19.73 30.03
N GLU A 269 3.41 20.42 31.01
CA GLU A 269 4.77 20.18 31.47
C GLU A 269 4.90 18.77 32.06
N ASP A 270 6.03 18.10 31.78
CA ASP A 270 6.37 16.76 32.26
C ASP A 270 5.35 15.64 31.98
N ALA A 271 4.40 15.86 31.06
CA ALA A 271 3.43 14.85 30.68
C ALA A 271 4.04 13.76 29.78
N LYS A 272 3.77 12.50 30.12
CA LYS A 272 4.04 11.37 29.23
C LYS A 272 2.84 11.09 28.34
N LEU A 273 3.01 11.30 27.04
CA LEU A 273 1.96 11.10 26.04
C LEU A 273 1.87 9.63 25.61
N TYR A 274 0.66 9.06 25.65
CA TYR A 274 0.35 7.74 25.10
C TYR A 274 -0.72 7.88 24.03
N LEU A 275 -0.43 7.41 22.82
CA LEU A 275 -1.31 7.49 21.66
C LEU A 275 -1.60 6.09 21.12
N VAL A 276 -2.69 5.99 20.36
CA VAL A 276 -2.99 4.80 19.56
C VAL A 276 -1.87 4.51 18.57
N GLN A 277 -1.54 3.24 18.40
CA GLN A 277 -0.57 2.78 17.40
C GLN A 277 -1.33 2.25 16.19
N GLY A 278 -0.93 2.67 14.99
CA GLY A 278 -1.55 2.22 13.74
C GLY A 278 -2.43 3.28 13.08
N VAL A 279 -3.29 2.83 12.18
CA VAL A 279 -4.17 3.66 11.35
C VAL A 279 -5.62 3.31 11.62
N TYR A 280 -6.46 4.33 11.78
CA TYR A 280 -7.91 4.22 11.87
C TYR A 280 -8.58 5.33 11.04
N SER A 281 -9.81 5.09 10.59
CA SER A 281 -10.65 6.12 9.97
C SER A 281 -11.54 6.80 10.99
N TYR A 282 -11.76 8.10 10.82
CA TYR A 282 -12.68 8.87 11.65
C TYR A 282 -14.10 8.75 11.13
N HIS A 283 -14.92 7.96 11.83
CA HIS A 283 -16.35 7.86 11.56
C HIS A 283 -17.13 8.83 12.43
N HIS A 284 -18.07 9.57 11.84
CA HIS A 284 -18.86 10.61 12.50
C HIS A 284 -20.27 10.70 11.90
N TYR A 285 -21.13 11.53 12.50
CA TYR A 285 -22.52 11.70 12.06
C TYR A 285 -22.65 12.13 10.60
N MET A 286 -23.80 11.80 10.00
CA MET A 286 -24.16 12.16 8.62
C MET A 286 -23.30 11.51 7.53
N GLN A 287 -22.53 10.48 7.89
CA GLN A 287 -21.84 9.61 6.93
C GLN A 287 -22.76 8.49 6.45
N ASP A 288 -22.40 7.82 5.35
CA ASP A 288 -23.09 6.65 4.80
C ASP A 288 -24.56 6.88 4.40
N ARG A 289 -24.96 8.14 4.20
CA ARG A 289 -26.34 8.56 3.91
C ARG A 289 -27.33 8.23 5.05
N VAL A 290 -26.84 8.21 6.29
CA VAL A 290 -27.67 8.01 7.48
C VAL A 290 -27.68 9.30 8.31
N ASP A 291 -28.87 9.81 8.60
CA ASP A 291 -29.07 10.83 9.63
C ASP A 291 -29.15 10.15 11.00
N ASP A 292 -27.99 10.09 11.64
CA ASP A 292 -27.79 9.51 12.96
C ASP A 292 -27.60 10.53 14.08
N ASP A 293 -28.05 11.77 13.86
CA ASP A 293 -28.01 12.82 14.87
C ASP A 293 -28.85 12.43 16.10
N GLY A 294 -28.28 12.64 17.28
CA GLY A 294 -28.91 12.31 18.56
C GLY A 294 -28.88 10.83 19.00
N TRP A 295 -28.54 9.86 18.14
CA TRP A 295 -28.54 8.43 18.51
C TRP A 295 -27.34 7.60 18.05
N GLY A 296 -26.55 8.10 17.10
CA GLY A 296 -25.46 7.35 16.46
C GLY A 296 -24.12 7.31 17.20
N CYS A 297 -23.97 7.97 18.36
CA CYS A 297 -22.65 8.26 18.96
C CYS A 297 -21.77 7.01 19.15
N ALA A 298 -22.34 5.97 19.75
CA ALA A 298 -21.65 4.72 20.01
C ALA A 298 -21.45 3.89 18.74
N TYR A 299 -22.36 3.97 17.77
CA TYR A 299 -22.19 3.34 16.46
C TYR A 299 -20.97 3.90 15.72
N ARG A 300 -20.82 5.24 15.66
CA ARG A 300 -19.67 5.88 15.00
C ARG A 300 -18.35 5.62 15.73
N SER A 301 -18.39 5.56 17.06
CA SER A 301 -17.23 5.14 17.87
C SER A 301 -16.85 3.69 17.57
N LEU A 302 -17.82 2.78 17.51
CA LEU A 302 -17.61 1.38 17.14
C LEU A 302 -17.06 1.24 15.70
N GLN A 303 -17.58 1.98 14.74
CA GLN A 303 -17.06 1.98 13.36
C GLN A 303 -15.59 2.42 13.31
N THR A 304 -15.22 3.45 14.07
CA THR A 304 -13.83 3.89 14.22
C THR A 304 -12.94 2.77 14.77
N ILE A 305 -13.40 2.04 15.77
CA ILE A 305 -12.69 0.89 16.34
C ILE A 305 -12.56 -0.25 15.32
N CYS A 306 -13.66 -0.64 14.66
CA CYS A 306 -13.65 -1.68 13.63
C CYS A 306 -12.68 -1.33 12.49
N SER A 307 -12.62 -0.04 12.11
CA SER A 307 -11.68 0.43 11.10
C SER A 307 -10.22 0.24 11.49
N TRP A 308 -9.89 0.33 12.78
CA TRP A 308 -8.54 0.10 13.28
C TRP A 308 -8.17 -1.37 13.09
N PHE A 309 -9.02 -2.30 13.53
CA PHE A 309 -8.77 -3.75 13.35
C PHE A 309 -8.63 -4.14 11.88
N GLN A 310 -9.47 -3.56 11.01
CA GLN A 310 -9.40 -3.76 9.58
C GLN A 310 -8.06 -3.26 9.02
N GLN A 311 -7.67 -2.02 9.33
CA GLN A 311 -6.45 -1.39 8.80
C GLN A 311 -5.16 -1.95 9.41
N GLN A 312 -5.25 -2.55 10.60
CA GLN A 312 -4.14 -3.28 11.20
C GLN A 312 -4.07 -4.74 10.71
N GLY A 313 -5.01 -5.17 9.87
CA GLY A 313 -5.02 -6.51 9.28
C GLY A 313 -5.41 -7.62 10.25
N TYR A 314 -6.07 -7.30 11.36
CA TYR A 314 -6.63 -8.34 12.24
C TYR A 314 -7.85 -9.01 11.62
N VAL A 315 -8.62 -8.25 10.83
CA VAL A 315 -9.83 -8.72 10.16
C VAL A 315 -9.87 -8.24 8.71
N GLU A 316 -10.52 -9.02 7.85
CA GLU A 316 -10.75 -8.66 6.43
C GLU A 316 -12.16 -8.11 6.22
N THR A 317 -13.02 -8.17 7.24
CA THR A 317 -14.40 -7.70 7.23
C THR A 317 -14.47 -6.18 7.06
N ALA A 318 -15.48 -5.70 6.33
CA ALA A 318 -15.77 -4.28 6.22
C ALA A 318 -16.23 -3.70 7.56
N VAL A 319 -16.05 -2.38 7.72
CA VAL A 319 -16.64 -1.63 8.85
C VAL A 319 -18.17 -1.78 8.80
N PRO A 320 -18.82 -2.21 9.90
CA PRO A 320 -20.25 -2.51 9.87
C PRO A 320 -21.11 -1.25 9.83
N THR A 321 -22.24 -1.34 9.13
CA THR A 321 -23.32 -0.33 9.12
C THR A 321 -24.13 -0.37 10.43
N HIS A 322 -24.92 0.67 10.71
CA HIS A 322 -25.82 0.68 11.88
C HIS A 322 -26.73 -0.55 11.90
N THR A 323 -27.32 -0.92 10.76
CA THR A 323 -28.19 -2.10 10.66
C THR A 323 -27.45 -3.40 10.96
N GLN A 324 -26.21 -3.55 10.51
CA GLN A 324 -25.39 -4.74 10.84
C GLN A 324 -25.01 -4.79 12.31
N ILE A 325 -24.73 -3.63 12.92
CA ILE A 325 -24.46 -3.52 14.37
C ILE A 325 -25.72 -3.94 15.16
N GLN A 326 -26.89 -3.45 14.76
CA GLN A 326 -28.17 -3.81 15.39
C GLN A 326 -28.49 -5.29 15.22
N GLN A 327 -28.28 -5.84 14.02
CA GLN A 327 -28.47 -7.25 13.76
C GLN A 327 -27.55 -8.11 14.63
N ALA A 328 -26.28 -7.73 14.79
CA ALA A 328 -25.34 -8.45 15.65
C ALA A 328 -25.81 -8.52 17.11
N LEU A 329 -26.49 -7.48 17.62
CA LEU A 329 -27.07 -7.47 18.97
C LEU A 329 -28.29 -8.37 19.09
N VAL A 330 -29.10 -8.47 18.04
CA VAL A 330 -30.21 -9.43 17.99
C VAL A 330 -29.68 -10.86 17.92
N ASP A 331 -28.66 -11.10 17.10
CA ASP A 331 -28.07 -12.43 16.90
C ASP A 331 -27.48 -13.03 18.18
N VAL A 332 -26.93 -12.19 19.06
CA VAL A 332 -26.41 -12.61 20.38
C VAL A 332 -27.47 -12.65 21.48
N GLY A 333 -28.73 -12.32 21.15
CA GLY A 333 -29.86 -12.32 22.09
C GLY A 333 -29.88 -11.15 23.08
N ASP A 334 -29.11 -10.09 22.83
CA ASP A 334 -29.09 -8.88 23.68
C ASP A 334 -30.28 -7.95 23.40
N LYS A 335 -30.77 -7.93 22.16
CA LYS A 335 -31.90 -7.09 21.73
C LYS A 335 -32.95 -7.92 20.98
N GLU A 336 -34.19 -7.42 21.01
CA GLU A 336 -35.31 -8.00 20.27
C GLU A 336 -35.24 -7.70 18.76
N PRO A 337 -35.85 -8.50 17.87
CA PRO A 337 -35.77 -8.32 16.42
C PRO A 337 -36.19 -6.93 15.89
N TRP A 338 -37.13 -6.25 16.57
CA TRP A 338 -37.58 -4.91 16.17
C TRP A 338 -36.51 -3.82 16.37
N PHE A 339 -35.42 -4.13 17.09
CA PHE A 339 -34.30 -3.23 17.28
C PHE A 339 -33.58 -2.89 15.97
N VAL A 340 -33.61 -3.81 15.00
CA VAL A 340 -33.01 -3.61 13.67
C VAL A 340 -33.81 -2.59 12.88
N GLY A 341 -33.13 -1.57 12.36
CA GLY A 341 -33.73 -0.41 11.70
C GLY A 341 -34.23 0.65 12.67
N SER A 342 -34.12 0.45 13.98
CA SER A 342 -34.47 1.47 14.97
C SER A 342 -33.44 2.61 15.01
N ARG A 343 -33.80 3.71 15.68
CA ARG A 343 -32.90 4.83 16.01
C ARG A 343 -32.47 4.82 17.49
N GLN A 344 -32.41 3.63 18.10
CA GLN A 344 -32.01 3.51 19.50
C GLN A 344 -30.49 3.58 19.66
N TRP A 345 -30.05 4.33 20.66
CA TRP A 345 -28.64 4.41 21.06
C TRP A 345 -28.19 3.09 21.73
N ILE A 346 -26.89 2.83 21.70
CA ILE A 346 -26.25 1.67 22.35
C ILE A 346 -25.15 2.14 23.30
N GLY A 347 -24.80 1.33 24.30
CA GLY A 347 -23.76 1.62 25.27
C GLY A 347 -22.48 0.80 25.06
N SER A 348 -21.53 0.95 25.99
CA SER A 348 -20.23 0.25 25.92
C SER A 348 -20.35 -1.28 26.02
N ILE A 349 -21.40 -1.79 26.68
CA ILE A 349 -21.67 -3.23 26.80
C ILE A 349 -22.06 -3.80 25.44
N GLU A 350 -23.00 -3.14 24.76
CA GLU A 350 -23.41 -3.51 23.40
C GLU A 350 -22.25 -3.38 22.40
N VAL A 351 -21.44 -2.32 22.51
CA VAL A 351 -20.23 -2.15 21.67
C VAL A 351 -19.27 -3.33 21.84
N GLN A 352 -19.01 -3.77 23.08
CA GLN A 352 -18.19 -4.96 23.35
C GLN A 352 -18.82 -6.23 22.74
N ALA A 353 -20.13 -6.44 22.91
CA ALA A 353 -20.83 -7.60 22.38
C ALA A 353 -20.71 -7.67 20.85
N VAL A 354 -20.86 -6.53 20.17
CA VAL A 354 -20.75 -6.45 18.70
C VAL A 354 -19.32 -6.68 18.22
N LEU A 355 -18.30 -6.14 18.92
CA LEU A 355 -16.90 -6.41 18.58
C LEU A 355 -16.56 -7.89 18.70
N ASN A 356 -17.03 -8.56 19.75
CA ASN A 356 -16.84 -9.98 19.91
C ASN A 356 -17.56 -10.76 18.81
N GLN A 357 -18.83 -10.45 18.55
CA GLN A 357 -19.66 -11.16 17.58
C GLN A 357 -19.14 -11.01 16.14
N LEU A 358 -18.80 -9.79 15.72
CA LEU A 358 -18.43 -9.52 14.33
C LEU A 358 -16.95 -9.75 14.03
N LEU A 359 -16.07 -9.49 15.00
CA LEU A 359 -14.62 -9.49 14.79
C LEU A 359 -13.88 -10.53 15.64
N GLY A 360 -14.54 -11.21 16.58
CA GLY A 360 -13.88 -12.11 17.54
C GLY A 360 -12.97 -11.39 18.52
N VAL A 361 -13.23 -10.11 18.79
CA VAL A 361 -12.39 -9.25 19.63
C VAL A 361 -12.90 -9.22 21.07
N THR A 362 -12.06 -9.65 22.00
CA THR A 362 -12.30 -9.48 23.44
C THR A 362 -12.01 -8.04 23.86
N SER A 363 -12.87 -7.46 24.70
CA SER A 363 -12.69 -6.09 25.22
C SER A 363 -12.67 -6.07 26.75
N LYS A 364 -12.08 -5.02 27.33
CA LYS A 364 -12.09 -4.77 28.78
C LYS A 364 -12.80 -3.46 29.09
N ILE A 365 -13.87 -3.52 29.90
CA ILE A 365 -14.62 -2.34 30.32
C ILE A 365 -14.11 -1.83 31.68
N MET A 366 -13.85 -0.53 31.75
CA MET A 366 -13.45 0.18 32.96
C MET A 366 -14.66 0.97 33.48
N PHE A 367 -15.24 0.53 34.60
CA PHE A 367 -16.35 1.24 35.22
C PHE A 367 -15.83 2.40 36.07
N VAL A 368 -16.29 3.62 35.80
CA VAL A 368 -15.97 4.81 36.58
C VAL A 368 -17.26 5.42 37.10
N ARG A 369 -17.35 5.64 38.41
CA ARG A 369 -18.61 6.04 39.09
C ARG A 369 -18.93 7.53 38.96
N TYR A 370 -17.90 8.37 38.87
CA TYR A 370 -18.07 9.82 38.81
C TYR A 370 -17.21 10.41 37.69
N VAL A 371 -17.78 11.33 36.92
CA VAL A 371 -17.06 12.01 35.83
C VAL A 371 -15.81 12.72 36.36
N ASN A 372 -15.84 13.26 37.58
CA ASN A 372 -14.67 13.92 38.20
C ASN A 372 -13.50 12.95 38.48
N CYS A 373 -13.73 11.64 38.52
CA CYS A 373 -12.65 10.65 38.58
C CYS A 373 -11.96 10.42 37.22
N LEU A 374 -12.62 10.82 36.13
CA LEU A 374 -12.07 10.92 34.78
C LEU A 374 -11.83 12.39 34.49
N MET A 375 -10.64 12.92 34.79
CA MET A 375 -10.24 14.23 34.26
C MET A 375 -10.08 14.16 32.72
N CYS A 376 -11.21 14.15 32.00
CA CYS A 376 -11.45 14.16 30.55
C CYS A 376 -11.62 12.80 29.80
N LEU A 377 -12.90 12.51 29.49
CA LEU A 377 -13.52 11.71 28.39
C LEU A 377 -13.31 10.18 28.20
N PHE A 378 -14.32 9.62 27.51
CA PHE A 378 -14.70 8.22 27.23
C PHE A 378 -13.56 7.22 26.97
N ILE A 379 -13.62 6.06 27.64
CA ILE A 379 -12.63 5.00 27.50
C ILE A 379 -13.32 3.64 27.39
N MET A 380 -13.22 3.03 26.21
CA MET A 380 -13.14 1.58 26.09
C MET A 380 -11.70 1.27 25.71
N PHE A 381 -10.93 0.64 26.61
CA PHE A 381 -9.62 0.11 26.27
C PHE A 381 -9.82 -1.29 25.72
N ILE A 382 -9.47 -1.49 24.46
CA ILE A 382 -9.31 -2.83 23.91
C ILE A 382 -7.86 -3.21 24.19
N VAL A 383 -7.68 -4.24 25.03
CA VAL A 383 -6.37 -4.81 25.37
C VAL A 383 -6.26 -6.15 24.67
#